data_AF-A0A852B242-F1
#
_entry.id   AF-A0A852B242-F1
#
_cell.length_a   1.000
_cell.length_b   1.000
_cell.length_c   1.000
_cell.angle_alpha   90.00
_cell.angle_beta   90.00
_cell.angle_gamma   90.00
#
_symmetry.space_group_name_H-M   'P 1'
#
loop_
_entity.id
_entity.type
_entity.pdbx_description
1 polymer ?
#
loop_
_entity_poly.entity_id
_entity_poly.type
_entity_poly.pdbx_seq_one_letter_code
_entity_poly.pdbx_strand_id
1 'polypeptide(L)'
;TVYPDLCTISLVAVGDMNKHMDKLLFWEDVYGFNMSCMKKAVVPEAIVEVLDRNTLISAASVIKHIDCNTASTPDLEFSSDFTLSITTSTQCTAIAGYFDVVFEKNCHSKVLFSTGPQCTKTHWKQTIFLLEKPIPVEAGEALRGKITVRKNRRDPRSLFITLSVKDIQQTYTLQ
;
A
#
# COMPACT_ATOMS: atom_id res chain seq x y z
N THR A 1 -10.91 4.89 -28.08
CA THR A 1 -10.66 5.29 -26.68
C THR A 1 -10.76 4.05 -25.83
N VAL A 2 -9.75 3.81 -25.00
CA VAL A 2 -9.77 2.72 -24.01
C VAL A 2 -10.49 3.23 -22.76
N TYR A 3 -11.32 2.39 -22.15
CA TYR A 3 -11.97 2.67 -20.87
C TYR A 3 -11.68 1.53 -19.88
N PRO A 4 -11.47 1.83 -18.58
CA PRO A 4 -11.22 3.17 -18.05
C PRO A 4 -9.99 3.83 -18.70
N ASP A 5 -9.99 5.15 -18.82
CA ASP A 5 -8.94 5.88 -19.53
C ASP A 5 -7.80 6.29 -18.61
N LEU A 6 -8.08 6.61 -17.35
CA LEU A 6 -7.06 7.01 -16.37
C LEU A 6 -7.17 6.19 -15.09
N CYS A 7 -6.00 5.80 -14.58
CA CYS A 7 -5.85 5.16 -13.27
C CYS A 7 -4.75 5.86 -12.47
N THR A 8 -4.93 5.94 -11.16
CA THR A 8 -3.90 6.41 -10.22
C THR A 8 -3.64 5.37 -9.15
N ILE A 9 -2.40 5.28 -8.68
CA ILE A 9 -2.03 4.47 -7.51
C ILE A 9 -1.57 5.42 -6.42
N SER A 10 -2.09 5.24 -5.22
CA SER A 10 -1.85 6.10 -4.06
C SER A 10 -1.39 5.28 -2.86
N LEU A 11 -0.52 5.89 -2.04
CA LEU A 11 -0.10 5.35 -0.75
C LEU A 11 -0.63 6.19 0.40
N VAL A 12 -0.88 5.58 1.55
CA VAL A 12 -1.25 6.24 2.81
C VAL A 12 -0.60 5.51 3.99
N ALA A 13 -0.20 6.24 5.03
CA ALA A 13 0.34 5.65 6.26
C ALA A 13 -0.79 5.19 7.19
N VAL A 14 -0.55 4.06 7.86
CA VAL A 14 -1.49 3.44 8.79
C VAL A 14 -0.84 3.29 10.16
N GLY A 15 -1.56 3.69 11.21
CA GLY A 15 -1.19 3.50 12.61
C GLY A 15 -2.20 2.63 13.34
N ASP A 16 -2.00 1.32 13.29
CA ASP A 16 -2.82 0.32 14.00
C ASP A 16 -1.91 -0.65 14.74
N MET A 17 -1.61 -0.32 16.00
CA MET A 17 -0.76 -1.15 16.86
C MET A 17 -1.44 -2.45 17.25
N ASN A 18 -2.76 -2.47 17.41
CA ASN A 18 -3.48 -3.68 17.80
C ASN A 18 -3.37 -4.72 16.68
N LYS A 19 -3.70 -4.36 15.43
CA LYS A 19 -3.53 -5.27 14.30
C LYS A 19 -2.09 -5.65 14.05
N HIS A 20 -1.15 -4.73 14.22
CA HIS A 20 0.28 -5.03 14.05
C HIS A 20 0.74 -6.10 15.04
N MET A 21 0.37 -5.94 16.31
CA MET A 21 0.65 -6.91 17.36
C MET A 21 -0.07 -8.24 17.12
N ASP A 22 -1.35 -8.22 16.73
CA ASP A 22 -2.09 -9.44 16.40
C ASP A 22 -1.43 -10.22 15.26
N LYS A 23 -0.88 -9.55 14.24
CA LYS A 23 -0.21 -10.21 13.11
C LYS A 23 1.19 -10.72 13.44
N LEU A 24 1.91 -10.06 14.35
CA LEU A 24 3.28 -10.45 14.72
C LEU A 24 3.32 -11.34 15.95
N LEU A 25 2.73 -10.91 17.08
CA LEU A 25 2.76 -11.63 18.35
C LEU A 25 2.02 -12.97 18.31
N PHE A 26 1.02 -13.12 17.43
CA PHE A 26 0.35 -14.41 17.23
C PHE A 26 1.36 -15.56 17.06
N TRP A 27 2.47 -15.30 16.37
CA TRP A 27 3.50 -16.31 16.13
C TRP A 27 4.45 -16.55 17.32
N GLU A 28 4.47 -15.69 18.34
CA GLU A 28 5.31 -15.92 19.52
C GLU A 28 4.74 -16.99 20.44
N ASP A 29 3.41 -17.13 20.48
CA ASP A 29 2.71 -18.11 21.30
C ASP A 29 1.43 -18.60 20.60
N VAL A 30 1.59 -19.69 19.84
CA VAL A 30 0.47 -20.39 19.19
C VAL A 30 0.10 -21.58 20.07
N TYR A 31 -0.79 -21.37 21.04
CA TYR A 31 -1.26 -22.40 21.99
C TYR A 31 -0.15 -23.05 22.84
N GLY A 32 0.83 -22.27 23.31
CA GLY A 32 1.99 -22.70 24.08
C GLY A 32 3.23 -22.99 23.24
N PHE A 33 3.16 -22.87 21.90
CA PHE A 33 4.27 -23.13 20.99
C PHE A 33 4.84 -21.84 20.40
N ASN A 34 6.15 -21.65 20.54
CA ASN A 34 6.86 -20.53 19.92
C ASN A 34 7.10 -20.79 18.43
N MET A 35 6.38 -20.06 17.58
CA MET A 35 6.50 -20.09 16.11
C MET A 35 7.09 -18.80 15.56
N SER A 36 7.90 -18.07 16.34
CA SER A 36 8.40 -16.73 15.98
C SER A 36 9.19 -16.68 14.66
N CYS A 37 9.70 -17.81 14.18
CA CYS A 37 10.30 -17.96 12.86
C CYS A 37 9.34 -17.58 11.71
N MET A 38 8.02 -17.75 11.90
CA MET A 38 6.99 -17.43 10.90
C MET A 38 6.85 -15.93 10.63
N LYS A 39 7.22 -15.06 11.58
CA LYS A 39 7.22 -13.60 11.36
C LYS A 39 7.99 -13.21 10.11
N LYS A 40 9.14 -13.86 9.88
CA LYS A 40 10.00 -13.60 8.70
C LYS A 40 9.36 -14.02 7.38
N ALA A 41 8.39 -14.94 7.41
CA ALA A 41 7.65 -15.38 6.24
C ALA A 41 6.43 -14.48 5.96
N VAL A 42 5.74 -14.02 7.01
CA VAL A 42 4.50 -13.23 6.88
C VAL A 42 4.77 -11.77 6.56
N VAL A 43 5.81 -11.17 7.14
CA VAL A 43 6.14 -9.74 6.96
C VAL A 43 6.41 -9.36 5.48
N PRO A 44 7.10 -10.19 4.67
CA PRO A 44 7.23 -9.96 3.23
C PRO A 44 5.98 -10.24 2.39
N GLU A 45 4.85 -10.64 2.96
CA GLU A 45 3.60 -10.84 2.21
C GLU A 45 2.70 -9.60 2.32
N ALA A 46 2.27 -9.06 1.18
CA ALA A 46 1.30 -7.98 1.17
C ALA A 46 -0.10 -8.51 1.48
N ILE A 47 -0.83 -7.83 2.36
CA ILE A 47 -2.15 -8.28 2.84
C ILE A 47 -3.26 -7.50 2.13
N VAL A 48 -4.32 -8.18 1.67
CA VAL A 48 -5.50 -7.53 1.06
C VAL A 48 -6.69 -7.53 2.02
N GLU A 49 -6.94 -6.39 2.66
CA GLU A 49 -7.97 -6.22 3.70
C GLU A 49 -8.66 -4.85 3.59
N VAL A 50 -9.87 -4.74 4.13
CA VAL A 50 -10.54 -3.44 4.30
C VAL A 50 -9.93 -2.76 5.51
N LEU A 51 -9.33 -1.59 5.31
CA LEU A 51 -8.79 -0.78 6.39
C LEU A 51 -9.88 0.04 7.08
N ASP A 52 -9.73 0.24 8.38
CA ASP A 52 -10.51 1.24 9.09
C ASP A 52 -9.96 2.63 8.74
N ARG A 53 -10.83 3.53 8.28
CA ARG A 53 -10.48 4.92 8.00
C ARG A 53 -9.90 5.66 9.21
N ASN A 54 -10.23 5.22 10.43
CA ASN A 54 -9.74 5.85 11.66
C ASN A 54 -8.26 5.53 11.94
N THR A 55 -7.70 4.49 11.32
CA THR A 55 -6.29 4.11 11.49
C THR A 55 -5.37 4.81 10.50
N LEU A 56 -5.91 5.68 9.63
CA LEU A 56 -5.10 6.45 8.68
C LEU A 56 -4.44 7.62 9.40
N ILE A 57 -3.14 7.76 9.22
CA ILE A 57 -2.32 8.74 9.95
C ILE A 57 -1.59 9.71 9.02
N SER A 58 -1.91 9.70 7.72
CA SER A 58 -1.38 10.65 6.76
C SER A 58 -2.40 11.02 5.69
N ALA A 59 -2.14 12.12 4.98
CA ALA A 59 -2.72 12.34 3.66
C ALA A 59 -2.21 11.28 2.67
N ALA A 60 -2.99 11.01 1.63
CA ALA A 60 -2.59 10.11 0.56
C ALA A 60 -1.58 10.79 -0.40
N SER A 61 -0.62 10.02 -0.89
CA SER A 61 0.35 10.46 -1.90
C SER A 61 0.19 9.61 -3.15
N VAL A 62 -0.10 10.24 -4.29
CA VAL A 62 -0.15 9.56 -5.59
C VAL A 62 1.28 9.20 -6.00
N ILE A 63 1.51 7.94 -6.34
CA ILE A 63 2.83 7.42 -6.75
C ILE A 63 2.90 7.07 -8.23
N LYS A 64 1.75 6.89 -8.90
CA LYS A 64 1.69 6.54 -10.32
C LYS A 64 0.41 7.07 -10.95
N HIS A 65 0.56 7.64 -12.13
CA HIS A 65 -0.53 7.91 -13.07
C HIS A 65 -0.38 6.96 -14.27
N ILE A 66 -1.49 6.42 -14.75
CA ILE A 66 -1.56 5.54 -15.91
C ILE A 66 -2.66 6.07 -16.83
N ASP A 67 -2.28 6.48 -18.04
CA ASP A 67 -3.23 6.71 -19.13
C ASP A 67 -3.26 5.48 -20.02
N CYS A 68 -4.37 4.75 -19.99
CA CYS A 68 -4.55 3.50 -20.73
C CYS A 68 -4.51 3.67 -22.25
N ASN A 69 -4.59 4.89 -22.78
CA ASN A 69 -4.46 5.16 -24.21
C ASN A 69 -3.00 5.28 -24.67
N THR A 70 -2.06 5.51 -23.74
CA THR A 70 -0.63 5.74 -24.05
C THR A 70 0.32 4.82 -23.31
N ALA A 71 -0.12 4.20 -22.21
CA ALA A 71 0.70 3.33 -21.39
C ALA A 71 1.16 2.07 -22.15
N SER A 72 2.40 1.69 -21.88
CA SER A 72 3.06 0.51 -22.43
C SER A 72 3.48 -0.46 -21.32
N THR A 73 3.82 -1.71 -21.65
CA THR A 73 4.18 -2.73 -20.65
C THR A 73 5.40 -2.36 -19.79
N PRO A 74 6.45 -1.68 -20.29
CA PRO A 74 7.55 -1.20 -19.43
C PRO A 74 7.12 -0.15 -18.41
N ASP A 75 6.06 0.61 -18.67
CA ASP A 75 5.58 1.65 -17.74
C ASP A 75 4.99 1.09 -16.45
N LEU A 76 4.69 -0.21 -16.43
CA LEU A 76 4.11 -0.93 -15.29
C LEU A 76 5.18 -1.39 -14.27
N GLU A 77 6.46 -1.40 -14.66
CA GLU A 77 7.58 -1.58 -13.74
C GLU A 77 8.20 -0.20 -13.48
N PHE A 78 7.99 0.35 -12.28
CA PHE A 78 8.34 1.74 -12.01
C PHE A 78 8.97 1.92 -10.62
N SER A 79 9.60 3.07 -10.44
CA SER A 79 10.03 3.57 -9.15
C SER A 79 9.50 4.98 -8.96
N SER A 80 9.07 5.31 -7.75
CA SER A 80 8.53 6.64 -7.43
C SER A 80 8.93 7.01 -6.01
N ASP A 81 9.40 8.24 -5.84
CA ASP A 81 9.57 8.84 -4.52
C ASP A 81 8.21 9.36 -4.06
N PHE A 82 7.91 9.19 -2.77
CA PHE A 82 6.65 9.63 -2.18
C PHE A 82 6.88 10.42 -0.90
N THR A 83 5.90 11.24 -0.54
CA THR A 83 5.90 11.98 0.73
C THR A 83 4.51 11.87 1.35
N LEU A 84 4.43 11.24 2.52
CA LEU A 84 3.20 11.10 3.30
C LEU A 84 3.18 12.19 4.37
N SER A 85 2.27 13.16 4.23
CA SER A 85 2.06 14.22 5.22
C SER A 85 1.32 13.66 6.43
N ILE A 86 2.03 13.47 7.54
CA ILE A 86 1.49 12.84 8.75
C ILE A 86 0.49 13.79 9.43
N THR A 87 -0.68 13.26 9.76
CA THR A 87 -1.79 13.99 10.40
C THR A 87 -1.93 13.69 11.88
N THR A 88 -1.37 12.57 12.35
CA THR A 88 -1.54 12.07 13.72
C THR A 88 -0.22 11.56 14.26
N SER A 89 0.23 12.08 15.41
CA SER A 89 1.42 11.58 16.12
C SER A 89 1.15 10.20 16.71
N THR A 90 1.85 9.17 16.22
CA THR A 90 1.69 7.78 16.68
C THR A 90 2.80 6.89 16.08
N GLN A 91 2.66 5.57 16.22
CA GLN A 91 3.46 4.57 15.53
C GLN A 91 2.85 4.25 14.16
N CYS A 92 3.60 4.52 13.08
CA CYS A 92 3.28 4.04 11.75
C CYS A 92 3.59 2.54 11.67
N THR A 93 2.57 1.70 11.54
CA THR A 93 2.69 0.24 11.56
C THR A 93 2.64 -0.39 10.18
N ALA A 94 2.05 0.31 9.21
CA ALA A 94 1.98 -0.16 7.82
C ALA A 94 1.88 1.02 6.84
N ILE A 95 2.18 0.74 5.58
CA ILE A 95 1.82 1.59 4.45
C ILE A 95 0.75 0.86 3.64
N ALA A 96 -0.33 1.55 3.30
CA ALA A 96 -1.39 0.99 2.49
C ALA A 96 -1.39 1.59 1.08
N GLY A 97 -1.64 0.74 0.09
CA GLY A 97 -1.82 1.11 -1.31
C GLY A 97 -3.26 0.89 -1.75
N TYR A 98 -3.76 1.82 -2.57
CA TYR A 98 -5.05 1.71 -3.25
C TYR A 98 -4.96 2.43 -4.60
N PHE A 99 -6.01 2.32 -5.40
CA PHE A 99 -6.08 2.96 -6.70
C PHE A 99 -7.42 3.65 -6.97
N ASP A 100 -7.40 4.66 -7.83
CA ASP A 100 -8.58 5.33 -8.36
C ASP A 100 -8.69 5.08 -9.85
N VAL A 101 -9.93 5.04 -10.34
CA VAL A 101 -10.26 4.77 -11.75
C VAL A 101 -11.18 5.86 -12.26
N VAL A 102 -10.88 6.37 -13.45
CA VAL A 102 -11.60 7.47 -14.09
C VAL A 102 -12.04 7.08 -15.49
N PHE A 103 -13.25 7.53 -15.85
CA PHE A 103 -13.85 7.51 -17.18
C PHE A 103 -14.14 8.96 -17.58
N GLU A 104 -13.27 9.56 -18.40
CA GLU A 104 -13.31 10.99 -18.71
C GLU A 104 -13.31 11.29 -20.21
N LYS A 105 -12.38 10.71 -20.98
CA LYS A 105 -12.19 11.07 -22.39
C LYS A 105 -13.41 10.76 -23.25
N ASN A 106 -14.01 11.79 -23.85
CA ASN A 106 -15.22 11.72 -24.69
C ASN A 106 -16.49 11.24 -23.96
N CYS A 107 -16.55 11.36 -22.63
CA CYS A 107 -17.77 11.11 -21.86
C CYS A 107 -18.57 12.40 -21.65
N HIS A 108 -19.90 12.36 -21.83
CA HIS A 108 -20.79 13.47 -21.47
C HIS A 108 -20.85 13.72 -19.95
N SER A 109 -20.58 12.68 -19.15
CA SER A 109 -20.49 12.76 -17.69
C SER A 109 -19.31 11.94 -17.22
N LYS A 110 -18.41 12.58 -16.47
CA LYS A 110 -17.23 11.94 -15.89
C LYS A 110 -17.66 10.96 -14.79
N VAL A 111 -17.15 9.74 -14.83
CA VAL A 111 -17.36 8.75 -13.77
C VAL A 111 -16.02 8.44 -13.12
N LEU A 112 -15.99 8.44 -11.78
CA LEU A 112 -14.81 8.11 -11.00
C LEU A 112 -15.22 7.25 -9.82
N PHE A 113 -14.41 6.24 -9.50
CA PHE A 113 -14.50 5.56 -8.22
C PHE A 113 -13.10 5.33 -7.65
N SER A 114 -13.04 5.31 -6.33
CA SER A 114 -11.82 5.06 -5.57
C SER A 114 -11.95 3.74 -4.82
N THR A 115 -10.84 3.01 -4.71
CA THR A 115 -10.71 1.86 -3.80
C THR A 115 -10.12 2.25 -2.45
N GLY A 116 -9.94 3.55 -2.20
CA GLY A 116 -9.34 4.06 -0.98
C GLY A 116 -10.16 3.77 0.27
N PRO A 117 -9.52 3.71 1.45
CA PRO A 117 -10.16 3.42 2.73
C PRO A 117 -11.19 4.48 3.18
N GLN A 118 -11.16 5.68 2.59
CA GLN A 118 -12.13 6.74 2.85
C GLN A 118 -13.41 6.61 2.00
N CYS A 119 -13.42 5.68 1.03
CA CYS A 119 -14.54 5.47 0.11
C CYS A 119 -15.31 4.19 0.44
N THR A 120 -16.46 4.01 -0.22
CA THR A 120 -17.24 2.78 -0.11
C THR A 120 -16.38 1.57 -0.49
N LYS A 121 -16.37 0.55 0.38
CA LYS A 121 -15.57 -0.66 0.18
C LYS A 121 -15.87 -1.33 -1.17
N THR A 122 -14.82 -1.78 -1.82
CA THR A 122 -14.89 -2.57 -3.06
C THR A 122 -14.33 -3.98 -2.81
N HIS A 123 -14.48 -4.89 -3.77
CA HIS A 123 -13.90 -6.23 -3.66
C HIS A 123 -12.35 -6.23 -3.67
N TRP A 124 -11.74 -5.19 -4.23
CA TRP A 124 -10.28 -4.99 -4.20
C TRP A 124 -9.74 -4.66 -2.82
N LYS A 125 -10.58 -4.13 -1.92
CA LYS A 125 -10.19 -3.65 -0.60
C LYS A 125 -8.96 -2.71 -0.72
N GLN A 126 -7.98 -2.81 0.19
CA GLN A 126 -6.69 -2.13 0.12
C GLN A 126 -5.55 -3.14 0.28
N THR A 127 -4.40 -2.82 -0.30
CA THR A 127 -3.17 -3.60 -0.12
C THR A 127 -2.37 -3.00 1.03
N ILE A 128 -1.97 -3.82 2.00
CA ILE A 128 -1.31 -3.40 3.24
C ILE A 128 0.11 -3.99 3.25
N PHE A 129 1.09 -3.10 3.39
CA PHE A 129 2.50 -3.42 3.54
C PHE A 129 2.90 -3.23 5.01
N LEU A 130 2.90 -4.33 5.77
CA LEU A 130 3.20 -4.31 7.20
C LEU A 130 4.69 -4.04 7.43
N LEU A 131 5.00 -3.01 8.24
CA LEU A 131 6.37 -2.72 8.62
C LEU A 131 6.81 -3.69 9.71
N GLU A 132 7.98 -4.32 9.56
CA GLU A 132 8.52 -5.20 10.61
C GLU A 132 8.67 -4.47 11.95
N LYS A 133 9.17 -3.23 11.87
CA LYS A 133 9.34 -2.33 13.02
C LYS A 133 8.48 -1.08 12.79
N PRO A 134 7.50 -0.80 13.66
CA PRO A 134 6.76 0.45 13.60
C PRO A 134 7.69 1.66 13.66
N ILE A 135 7.33 2.70 12.92
CA ILE A 135 8.09 3.94 12.83
C ILE A 135 7.37 5.01 13.65
N PRO A 136 8.00 5.62 14.68
CA PRO A 136 7.42 6.77 15.35
C PRO A 136 7.35 7.95 14.37
N VAL A 137 6.18 8.58 14.30
CA VAL A 137 5.91 9.75 13.46
C VAL A 137 5.15 10.81 14.24
N GLU A 138 5.37 12.08 13.87
CA GLU A 138 4.72 13.23 14.49
C GLU A 138 3.76 13.93 13.52
N ALA A 139 2.65 14.46 14.01
CA ALA A 139 1.74 15.28 13.20
C ALA A 139 2.48 16.49 12.60
N GLY A 140 2.30 16.70 11.29
CA GLY A 140 3.04 17.71 10.53
C GLY A 140 4.37 17.21 9.93
N GLU A 141 4.85 16.01 10.32
CA GLU A 141 6.02 15.39 9.69
C GLU A 141 5.73 15.03 8.22
N ALA A 142 6.72 15.21 7.36
CA ALA A 142 6.71 14.71 5.99
C ALA A 142 7.49 13.39 5.94
N LEU A 143 6.80 12.26 6.03
CA LEU A 143 7.41 10.93 5.94
C LEU A 143 7.76 10.63 4.48
N ARG A 144 9.04 10.73 4.15
CA ARG A 144 9.56 10.51 2.79
C ARG A 144 10.00 9.07 2.59
N GLY A 145 9.79 8.57 1.38
CA GLY A 145 10.22 7.25 1.00
C GLY A 145 10.25 7.04 -0.50
N LYS A 146 10.56 5.81 -0.89
CA LYS A 146 10.60 5.37 -2.28
C LYS A 146 9.90 4.03 -2.40
N ILE A 147 9.07 3.89 -3.43
CA ILE A 147 8.45 2.62 -3.81
C ILE A 147 9.03 2.17 -5.16
N THR A 148 9.30 0.88 -5.30
CA THR A 148 9.67 0.25 -6.56
C THR A 148 8.77 -0.95 -6.80
N VAL A 149 8.08 -0.98 -7.94
CA VAL A 149 7.20 -2.07 -8.33
C VAL A 149 7.82 -2.79 -9.52
N ARG A 150 8.02 -4.10 -9.39
CA ARG A 150 8.64 -4.95 -10.41
C ARG A 150 7.83 -6.21 -10.62
N LYS A 151 7.86 -6.72 -11.85
CA LYS A 151 7.22 -7.99 -12.19
C LYS A 151 8.11 -9.15 -11.75
N ASN A 152 7.52 -10.18 -11.16
CA ASN A 152 8.26 -11.41 -10.92
C ASN A 152 8.44 -12.16 -12.25
N ARG A 153 9.69 -12.42 -12.65
CA ARG A 153 10.00 -13.12 -13.91
C ARG A 153 9.69 -14.61 -13.87
N ARG A 154 9.65 -15.22 -12.68
CA ARG A 154 9.36 -16.65 -12.49
C ARG A 154 7.86 -16.91 -12.39
N ASP A 155 7.13 -15.98 -11.79
CA ASP A 155 5.67 -15.98 -11.74
C ASP A 155 5.16 -14.64 -12.26
N PRO A 156 4.80 -14.54 -13.55
CA PRO A 156 4.36 -13.29 -14.17
C PRO A 156 3.11 -12.66 -13.54
N ARG A 157 2.36 -13.38 -12.70
CA ARG A 157 1.19 -12.85 -12.00
C ARG A 157 1.57 -12.19 -10.67
N SER A 158 2.74 -12.51 -10.14
CA SER A 158 3.25 -11.95 -8.90
C SER A 158 4.03 -10.65 -9.13
N LEU A 159 3.92 -9.73 -8.18
CA LEU A 159 4.67 -8.47 -8.13
C LEU A 159 5.60 -8.44 -6.92
N PHE A 160 6.80 -7.91 -7.14
CA PHE A 160 7.69 -7.48 -6.07
C PHE A 160 7.55 -5.99 -5.85
N ILE A 161 7.24 -5.62 -4.63
CA ILE A 161 7.05 -4.22 -4.22
C ILE A 161 8.09 -3.92 -3.16
N THR A 162 9.08 -3.10 -3.47
CA THR A 162 10.09 -2.66 -2.51
C THR A 162 9.74 -1.28 -2.01
N LEU A 163 9.60 -1.14 -0.69
CA LEU A 163 9.43 0.13 0.01
C LEU A 163 10.69 0.47 0.79
N SER A 164 11.15 1.71 0.66
CA SER A 164 12.23 2.31 1.44
C SER A 164 11.69 3.53 2.16
N VAL A 165 11.72 3.55 3.49
CA VAL A 165 11.22 4.66 4.33
C VAL A 165 12.12 4.79 5.56
N LYS A 166 12.60 6.01 5.82
CA LYS A 166 13.69 6.26 6.80
C LYS A 166 14.85 5.29 6.55
N ASP A 167 15.29 4.54 7.56
CA ASP A 167 16.38 3.55 7.47
C ASP A 167 15.89 2.12 7.17
N ILE A 168 14.59 1.95 6.84
CA ILE A 168 13.98 0.65 6.60
C ILE A 168 13.81 0.46 5.10
N GLN A 169 14.25 -0.70 4.60
CA GLN A 169 13.94 -1.18 3.25
C GLN A 169 13.40 -2.60 3.32
N GLN A 170 12.22 -2.80 2.75
CA GLN A 170 11.52 -4.08 2.78
C GLN A 170 10.90 -4.37 1.41
N THR A 171 10.98 -5.62 0.97
CA THR A 171 10.36 -6.09 -0.25
C THR A 171 9.20 -7.01 0.08
N TYR A 172 8.06 -6.73 -0.53
CA TYR A 172 6.83 -7.47 -0.39
C TYR A 172 6.54 -8.23 -1.66
N THR A 173 5.94 -9.40 -1.52
CA THR A 173 5.36 -10.16 -2.62
C THR A 173 3.85 -9.99 -2.58
N LEU A 174 3.27 -9.62 -3.71
CA LEU A 174 1.83 -9.61 -3.95
C LEU A 174 1.53 -10.69 -5.00
N GLN A 175 0.58 -11.58 -4.71
CA GLN A 175 0.14 -12.67 -5.57
C GLN A 175 -1.33 -12.52 -5.95
#